data_AF-A0A135VF93-F1
#
_entry.id   AF-A0A135VF93-F1
#
_cell.length_a   1.000
_cell.length_b   1.000
_cell.length_c   1.000
_cell.angle_alpha   90.00
_cell.angle_beta   90.00
_cell.angle_gamma   90.00
#
_symmetry.space_group_name_H-M   'P 1'
#
loop_
_entity.id
_entity.type
_entity.pdbx_description
1 polymer ?
#
loop_
_entity_poly.entity_id
_entity_poly.type
_entity_poly.pdbx_seq_one_letter_code
_entity_poly.pdbx_strand_id
1 'polypeptide(L)'
;MTSDSEEFEDIIRVIEGVHCAKGPKGCKKCADAGIQNKLCLIRIYKKASEEPRLVIELDREDQQYFTYDVLKCFDDMQQARDYAQEHEIWDVEY
;
A
#
# COMPACT_ATOMS: atom_id res chain seq x y z
N MET A 1 -0.39 -21.27 24.35
CA MET A 1 -0.28 -20.93 22.91
C MET A 1 -0.66 -19.47 22.80
N THR A 2 0.32 -18.58 22.96
CA THR A 2 0.11 -17.16 22.74
C THR A 2 -0.05 -16.97 21.25
N SER A 3 -1.22 -16.55 20.81
CA SER A 3 -1.44 -16.11 19.45
C SER A 3 -0.43 -15.01 19.16
N ASP A 4 0.60 -15.31 18.36
CA ASP A 4 1.46 -14.32 17.72
C ASP A 4 0.58 -13.53 16.75
N SER A 5 -0.19 -12.57 17.28
CA SER A 5 -0.80 -11.54 16.46
C SER A 5 0.34 -10.80 15.78
N GLU A 6 0.49 -10.98 14.48
CA GLU A 6 1.47 -10.27 13.66
C GLU A 6 1.36 -8.77 13.98
N GLU A 7 2.46 -8.15 14.41
CA GLU A 7 2.46 -6.70 14.64
C GLU A 7 2.37 -6.00 13.29
N PHE A 8 1.32 -5.18 13.13
CA PHE A 8 1.06 -4.44 11.91
C PHE A 8 0.74 -2.97 12.21
N GLU A 9 0.85 -2.15 11.17
CA GLU A 9 0.44 -0.74 11.15
C GLU A 9 -0.35 -0.51 9.87
N ASP A 10 -1.47 0.21 9.97
CA ASP A 10 -2.25 0.62 8.81
C ASP A 10 -1.83 2.03 8.41
N ILE A 11 -1.41 2.21 7.16
CA ILE A 11 -0.96 3.49 6.60
C ILE A 11 -1.61 3.75 5.25
N ILE A 12 -1.61 4.99 4.79
CA ILE A 12 -2.11 5.33 3.45
C ILE A 12 -0.95 5.77 2.56
N ARG A 13 -0.83 5.14 1.40
CA ARG A 13 0.23 5.39 0.41
C ARG A 13 -0.31 5.38 -1.01
N VAL A 14 0.39 6.07 -1.90
CA VAL A 14 0.19 5.96 -3.34
C VAL A 14 0.84 4.67 -3.83
N ILE A 15 0.03 3.73 -4.29
CA ILE A 15 0.48 2.46 -4.86
C ILE A 15 0.43 2.54 -6.37
N GLU A 16 1.56 2.24 -7.01
CA GLU A 16 1.63 2.13 -8.46
C GLU A 16 0.80 0.93 -8.94
N GLY A 17 -0.03 1.16 -9.95
CA GLY A 17 -0.81 0.08 -10.54
C GLY A 17 0.09 -0.95 -11.24
N VAL A 18 -0.17 -2.23 -11.00
CA VAL A 18 0.66 -3.34 -11.53
C VAL A 18 0.69 -3.35 -13.05
N HIS A 19 1.83 -3.02 -13.64
CA HIS A 19 2.02 -3.03 -15.09
C HIS A 19 3.14 -3.99 -15.52
N CYS A 20 3.18 -4.30 -16.81
CA CYS A 20 4.32 -5.04 -17.37
C CYS A 20 5.56 -4.13 -17.48
N ALA A 21 6.73 -4.70 -17.78
CA ALA A 21 7.98 -3.94 -17.90
C ALA A 21 7.94 -2.74 -18.88
N LYS A 22 7.00 -2.72 -19.83
CA LYS A 22 6.83 -1.60 -20.79
C LYS A 22 5.97 -0.45 -20.26
N GLY A 23 5.19 -0.68 -19.19
CA GLY A 23 4.29 0.30 -18.59
C GLY A 23 3.13 0.76 -19.49
N PRO A 24 2.25 1.63 -18.99
CA PRO A 24 1.09 2.15 -19.74
C PRO A 24 1.49 2.94 -20.99
N LYS A 25 2.62 3.65 -20.96
CA LYS A 25 3.13 4.40 -22.12
C LYS A 25 3.65 3.49 -23.25
N GLY A 26 4.12 2.28 -22.93
CA GLY A 26 4.74 1.35 -23.88
C GLY A 26 3.93 0.08 -24.17
N CYS A 27 2.78 -0.13 -23.52
CA CYS A 27 1.94 -1.31 -23.68
C CYS A 27 0.46 -0.94 -23.82
N LYS A 28 -0.13 -1.23 -24.99
CA LYS A 28 -1.56 -0.97 -25.24
C LYS A 28 -2.47 -1.64 -24.20
N LYS A 29 -2.17 -2.86 -23.75
CA LYS A 29 -2.96 -3.55 -22.73
C LYS A 29 -2.93 -2.83 -21.38
N CYS A 30 -1.77 -2.29 -20.98
CA CYS A 30 -1.66 -1.51 -19.75
C CYS A 30 -2.34 -0.14 -19.88
N ALA A 31 -2.29 0.48 -21.07
CA ALA A 31 -3.02 1.71 -21.35
C ALA A 31 -4.54 1.50 -21.32
N ASP A 32 -5.04 0.47 -22.01
CA ASP A 32 -6.47 0.14 -22.09
C ASP A 32 -7.02 -0.26 -20.71
N ALA A 33 -6.21 -0.90 -19.87
CA ALA A 33 -6.58 -1.24 -18.49
C ALA A 33 -6.67 -0.01 -17.58
N GLY A 34 -6.30 1.18 -18.06
CA GLY A 34 -6.36 2.42 -17.29
C GLY A 34 -5.46 2.38 -16.06
N ILE A 35 -4.27 1.74 -16.17
CA ILE A 35 -3.37 1.61 -15.04
C ILE A 35 -2.91 2.99 -14.59
N GLN A 36 -3.26 3.30 -13.36
CA GLN A 36 -2.98 4.56 -12.69
C GLN A 36 -2.54 4.26 -11.27
N ASN A 37 -1.80 5.21 -10.71
CA ASN A 37 -1.47 5.19 -9.29
C ASN A 37 -2.77 5.36 -8.50
N LYS A 38 -2.90 4.61 -7.41
CA LYS A 38 -4.05 4.68 -6.52
C LYS A 38 -3.61 5.00 -5.12
N LEU A 39 -4.35 5.90 -4.47
CA LEU A 39 -4.21 6.11 -3.04
C LEU A 39 -4.87 4.93 -2.33
N CYS A 40 -4.13 4.18 -1.53
CA CYS A 40 -4.63 2.97 -0.90
C CYS A 40 -4.27 2.93 0.58
N LEU A 41 -5.20 2.40 1.37
CA LEU A 41 -4.95 1.89 2.71
C LEU A 41 -4.18 0.58 2.57
N ILE A 42 -2.98 0.55 3.14
CA ILE A 42 -2.15 -0.64 3.21
C ILE A 42 -1.86 -0.99 4.65
N ARG A 43 -1.77 -2.30 4.91
CA ARG A 43 -1.32 -2.84 6.18
C ARG A 43 0.13 -3.26 6.03
N ILE A 44 1.04 -2.60 6.73
CA ILE A 44 2.44 -3.01 6.80
C ILE A 44 2.67 -3.94 7.98
N TYR A 45 3.51 -4.95 7.80
CA TYR A 45 3.84 -5.93 8.83
C TYR A 45 5.26 -5.68 9.34
N LYS A 46 5.42 -5.56 10.66
CA LYS A 46 6.74 -5.31 11.29
C LYS A 46 7.66 -6.54 11.26
N LYS A 47 7.08 -7.73 11.09
CA LYS A 47 7.83 -8.98 10.94
C LYS A 47 7.71 -9.48 9.51
N ALA A 48 8.80 -10.00 8.96
CA ALA A 48 8.80 -10.65 7.67
C ALA A 48 7.86 -11.88 7.70
N SER A 49 7.05 -12.02 6.65
CA SER A 49 6.21 -13.21 6.45
C SER A 49 7.03 -14.32 5.80
N GLU A 50 6.70 -15.58 6.11
CA GLU A 50 7.21 -16.74 5.36
C GLU A 50 6.53 -16.86 3.98
N GLU A 51 5.41 -16.17 3.78
CA GLU A 51 4.71 -16.11 2.51
C GLU A 51 5.22 -14.94 1.65
N PRO A 52 5.28 -15.11 0.31
CA PRO A 52 5.66 -14.04 -0.58
C PRO A 52 4.59 -12.93 -0.55
N ARG A 53 4.94 -11.78 0.03
CA ARG A 53 4.13 -10.56 0.07
C ARG A 53 4.81 -9.43 -0.69
N LEU A 54 4.03 -8.41 -1.08
CA LEU A 54 4.56 -7.18 -1.67
C LEU A 54 5.42 -6.46 -0.63
N VAL A 55 6.43 -5.72 -1.11
CA VAL A 55 7.35 -4.96 -0.25
C VAL A 55 7.27 -3.49 -0.62
N ILE A 56 7.22 -2.63 0.40
CA ILE A 56 7.28 -1.18 0.27
C ILE A 56 8.49 -0.65 1.03
N GLU A 57 9.16 0.34 0.46
CA GLU A 57 10.21 1.09 1.13
C GLU A 57 9.60 2.24 1.94
N LEU A 58 9.88 2.29 3.22
CA LEU A 58 9.45 3.35 4.14
C LEU A 58 10.65 3.84 4.93
N ASP A 59 10.80 5.15 5.06
CA ASP A 59 11.85 5.72 5.90
C ASP A 59 11.42 5.65 7.38
N ARG A 60 11.83 4.58 8.06
CA ARG A 60 11.67 4.38 9.51
C ARG A 60 13.03 4.15 10.14
N GLU A 61 13.17 4.57 11.40
CA GLU A 61 14.44 4.63 12.13
C GLU A 61 15.29 3.35 11.99
N ASP A 62 14.68 2.17 12.17
CA ASP A 62 15.40 0.89 12.26
C ASP A 62 15.16 -0.08 11.08
N GLN A 63 14.24 0.25 10.16
CA GLN A 63 13.84 -0.67 9.10
C GLN A 63 13.34 0.09 7.86
N GLN A 64 13.89 -0.25 6.69
CA GLN A 64 13.53 0.42 5.43
C GLN A 64 12.48 -0.33 4.62
N TYR A 65 12.37 -1.65 4.77
CA TYR A 65 11.51 -2.47 3.92
C TYR A 65 10.48 -3.22 4.75
N PHE A 66 9.21 -3.06 4.39
CA PHE A 66 8.09 -3.72 5.05
C PHE A 66 7.30 -4.52 4.04
N THR A 67 6.86 -5.71 4.44
CA THR A 67 5.84 -6.43 3.67
C THR A 67 4.49 -5.78 3.90
N TYR A 68 3.62 -5.75 2.89
CA TYR A 68 2.32 -5.12 3.01
C TYR A 68 1.21 -5.83 2.23
N ASP A 69 -0.02 -5.61 2.71
CA ASP A 69 -1.25 -5.97 2.00
C ASP A 69 -2.07 -4.72 1.69
N VAL A 70 -2.70 -4.68 0.52
CA VAL A 70 -3.64 -3.62 0.16
C VAL A 70 -5.01 -3.97 0.72
N LEU A 71 -5.51 -3.16 1.66
CA LEU A 71 -6.82 -3.37 2.29
C LEU A 71 -7.94 -2.68 1.50
N LYS A 72 -7.67 -1.46 1.02
CA LYS A 72 -8.66 -0.62 0.33
C LYS A 72 -7.94 0.37 -0.57
N CYS A 73 -8.50 0.67 -1.73
CA CYS A 73 -8.08 1.82 -2.53
C CYS A 73 -9.22 2.84 -2.60
N PHE A 74 -8.83 4.11 -2.60
CA PHE A 74 -9.74 5.25 -2.63
C PHE A 74 -9.85 5.78 -4.05
N ASP A 75 -11.04 6.27 -4.42
CA ASP A 75 -11.26 6.86 -5.74
C ASP A 75 -10.68 8.28 -5.83
N ASP A 76 -10.59 8.98 -4.69
CA ASP A 76 -10.08 10.33 -4.58
C ASP A 76 -9.41 10.60 -3.22
N MET A 77 -8.72 11.75 -3.14
CA MET A 77 -7.99 12.18 -1.94
C MET A 77 -8.91 12.51 -0.76
N GLN A 78 -10.13 12.98 -1.01
CA GLN A 78 -11.06 13.36 0.05
C GLN A 78 -11.54 12.10 0.80
N GLN A 79 -11.89 11.03 0.08
CA GLN A 79 -12.27 9.76 0.69
C GLN A 79 -11.16 9.19 1.58
N ALA A 80 -9.90 9.29 1.15
CA ALA A 80 -8.76 8.83 1.94
C ALA A 80 -8.58 9.65 3.22
N ARG A 81 -8.79 10.98 3.15
CA ARG A 81 -8.73 11.89 4.31
C ARG A 81 -9.82 11.59 5.33
N ASP A 82 -11.05 11.47 4.86
CA ASP A 82 -12.20 11.19 5.71
C ASP A 82 -12.00 9.85 6.43
N TYR A 83 -11.54 8.84 5.70
CA TYR A 83 -11.22 7.53 6.26
C TYR A 83 -10.09 7.59 7.29
N ALA A 84 -9.00 8.30 6.98
CA ALA A 84 -7.88 8.45 7.91
C ALA A 84 -8.30 9.12 9.22
N GLN A 85 -9.16 10.14 9.14
CA GLN A 85 -9.68 10.83 10.32
C GLN A 85 -10.62 9.95 11.14
N GLU A 86 -11.53 9.21 10.49
CA GLU A 86 -12.48 8.32 11.18
C GLU A 86 -11.78 7.16 11.90
N HIS A 87 -10.67 6.67 11.33
CA HIS A 87 -9.93 5.51 11.83
C HIS A 87 -8.61 5.85 12.53
N GLU A 88 -8.34 7.13 12.80
CA GLU A 88 -7.13 7.61 13.48
C GLU A 88 -5.82 7.14 12.83
N ILE A 89 -5.78 7.13 11.49
CA ILE A 89 -4.58 6.80 10.71
C ILE A 89 -3.80 8.08 10.46
N TRP A 90 -2.62 8.17 11.07
CA TRP A 90 -1.81 9.40 11.03
C TRP A 90 -0.74 9.41 9.94
N ASP A 91 -0.29 8.22 9.52
CA ASP A 91 0.70 8.13 8.47
C ASP A 91 0.04 8.03 7.09
N VAL A 92 0.00 9.18 6.41
CA VAL A 92 -0.65 9.35 5.12
C VAL A 92 0.26 10.11 4.16
N GLU A 93 0.45 9.56 2.97
CA GLU A 93 1.11 10.23 1.84
C GLU A 93 0.08 10.44 0.72
N TYR A 94 0.00 11.65 0.17
CA TYR A 94 -0.99 12.04 -0.85
C TYR A 94 -0.36 12.21 -2.24
#